data_AF-A0A7C8NZ95-F1
#
_entry.id   AF-A0A7C8NZ95-F1
#
_cell.length_a   1.000
_cell.length_b   1.000
_cell.length_c   1.000
_cell.angle_alpha   90.00
_cell.angle_beta   90.00
_cell.angle_gamma   90.00
#
_symmetry.space_group_name_H-M   'P 1'
#
loop_
_entity.id
_entity.type
_entity.pdbx_description
1 polymer ?
#
loop_
_entity_poly.entity_id
_entity_poly.type
_entity_poly.pdbx_seq_one_letter_code
_entity_poly.pdbx_strand_id
1 'polypeptide(L)'
;MVEPLVEALSMAIEKGDIRADDDFKIHGSVNLLVDQTKTVLHLIEVKPHIIAAFKSITKEGPISGLPMRGVKFNIMDVILADDPANMGANQMVETTRRAINASILLANPVLLESIHSATIRIPETASNTASDIITKRGGNIFSEVKAAGASPYIIEAFIPAKKILRFRNSPSDSYQGPRICATSS
;
A
#
# COMPACT_ATOMS: atom_id res chain seq x y z
N MET A 1 3.43 15.64 -12.37
CA MET A 1 2.01 15.22 -12.32
C MET A 1 1.88 13.92 -11.55
N VAL A 2 0.82 13.76 -10.75
CA VAL A 2 0.59 12.58 -9.90
C VAL A 2 -0.65 11.84 -10.38
N GLU A 3 -0.52 10.54 -10.56
CA GLU A 3 -1.60 9.67 -11.03
C GLU A 3 -1.69 8.43 -10.14
N PRO A 4 -2.91 7.91 -9.86
CA PRO A 4 -3.04 6.62 -9.19
C PRO A 4 -2.48 5.51 -10.09
N LEU A 5 -1.81 4.54 -9.49
CA LEU A 5 -1.33 3.38 -10.22
C LEU A 5 -2.50 2.46 -10.59
N VAL A 6 -2.48 1.89 -11.79
CA VAL A 6 -3.41 0.83 -12.17
C VAL A 6 -3.17 -0.38 -11.27
N GLU A 7 -4.24 -0.98 -10.73
CA GLU A 7 -4.17 -2.10 -9.77
C GLU A 7 -3.35 -3.27 -10.31
N ALA A 8 -3.53 -3.63 -11.58
CA ALA A 8 -2.76 -4.70 -12.23
C ALA A 8 -1.25 -4.44 -12.20
N LEU A 9 -0.83 -3.19 -12.40
CA LEU A 9 0.57 -2.80 -12.34
C LEU A 9 1.10 -2.84 -10.91
N SER A 10 0.26 -2.49 -9.93
CA SER A 10 0.63 -2.53 -8.51
C SER A 10 0.91 -3.97 -8.06
N MET A 11 0.05 -4.91 -8.46
CA MET A 11 0.22 -6.33 -8.16
C MET A 11 1.42 -6.95 -8.88
N ALA A 12 1.68 -6.56 -10.13
CA ALA A 12 2.85 -7.03 -10.88
C ALA A 12 4.17 -6.55 -10.26
N ILE A 13 4.19 -5.34 -9.71
CA ILE A 13 5.35 -4.82 -8.96
C ILE A 13 5.55 -5.60 -7.65
N GLU A 14 4.47 -5.89 -6.93
CA GLU A 14 4.54 -6.65 -5.67
C GLU A 14 4.99 -8.09 -5.85
N LYS A 15 4.54 -8.74 -6.93
CA LYS A 15 4.97 -10.10 -7.28
C LYS A 15 6.43 -10.17 -7.74
N GLY A 16 7.05 -9.02 -8.03
CA GLY A 16 8.44 -8.95 -8.47
C GLY A 16 8.65 -9.26 -9.95
N ASP A 17 7.58 -9.34 -10.74
CA ASP A 17 7.64 -9.63 -12.19
C ASP A 17 8.32 -8.49 -12.97
N ILE A 18 8.23 -7.26 -12.47
CA ILE A 18 8.85 -6.09 -13.09
C ILE A 18 10.08 -5.66 -12.29
N ARG A 19 11.20 -6.32 -12.58
CA ARG A 19 12.54 -5.92 -12.12
C ARG A 19 12.87 -4.54 -12.67
N ALA A 20 13.24 -3.63 -11.79
CA ALA A 20 13.69 -2.30 -12.17
C ALA A 20 15.18 -2.36 -12.47
N ASP A 21 15.53 -2.58 -13.73
CA ASP A 21 16.94 -2.54 -14.12
C ASP A 21 17.48 -1.13 -14.28
N ASP A 22 16.65 -0.08 -14.35
CA ASP A 22 17.15 1.30 -14.36
C ASP A 22 16.24 2.27 -13.59
N ASP A 23 16.74 2.72 -12.44
CA ASP A 23 16.67 4.09 -11.92
C ASP A 23 15.37 4.78 -11.45
N PHE A 24 14.17 4.23 -11.58
CA PHE A 24 12.97 4.96 -11.11
C PHE A 24 11.96 4.18 -10.27
N LYS A 25 12.30 2.94 -9.87
CA LYS A 25 11.56 2.25 -8.81
C LYS A 25 12.37 2.25 -7.53
N ILE A 26 11.71 2.64 -6.44
CA ILE A 26 12.27 2.41 -5.11
C ILE A 26 12.06 0.93 -4.79
N HIS A 27 13.16 0.19 -4.64
CA HIS A 27 13.13 -1.23 -4.30
C HIS A 27 12.30 -1.47 -3.03
N GLY A 28 11.30 -2.37 -3.11
CA GLY A 28 10.40 -2.69 -2.00
C GLY A 28 9.19 -1.76 -1.82
N SER A 29 8.94 -0.80 -2.72
CA SER A 29 7.73 0.02 -2.70
C SER A 29 6.99 0.00 -4.04
N VAL A 30 5.67 0.10 -4.00
CA VAL A 30 4.78 0.05 -5.18
C VAL A 30 4.62 1.43 -5.85
N ASN A 31 5.53 2.36 -5.55
CA ASN A 31 5.50 3.70 -6.08
C ASN A 31 6.44 3.80 -7.28
N LEU A 32 5.99 4.49 -8.33
CA LEU A 32 6.74 4.70 -9.54
C LEU A 32 7.10 6.17 -9.70
N LEU A 33 8.35 6.43 -10.02
CA LEU A 33 8.77 7.69 -10.62
C LEU A 33 8.96 7.44 -12.12
N VAL A 34 8.57 8.39 -12.96
CA VAL A 34 8.70 8.29 -14.41
C VAL A 34 9.19 9.63 -14.92
N ASP A 35 10.26 9.60 -15.69
CA ASP A 35 10.72 10.77 -16.41
C ASP A 35 9.93 10.93 -17.71
N GLN A 36 9.23 12.07 -17.85
CA GLN A 36 8.53 12.47 -19.06
C GLN A 36 9.05 13.81 -19.59
N THR A 37 10.21 14.26 -19.11
CA THR A 37 10.80 15.53 -19.53
C THR A 37 11.27 15.46 -20.98
N LYS A 38 11.25 16.60 -21.68
CA LYS A 38 11.80 16.73 -23.03
C LYS A 38 13.05 17.59 -22.97
N THR A 39 14.17 17.05 -23.44
CA THR A 39 15.41 17.81 -23.72
C THR A 39 15.93 18.69 -22.57
N VAL A 40 16.05 18.11 -21.36
CA VAL A 40 16.70 18.79 -20.22
C VAL A 40 18.20 18.46 -20.22
N LEU A 41 19.04 19.49 -20.33
CA LEU A 41 20.49 19.38 -20.18
C LEU A 41 20.85 19.02 -18.72
N HIS A 42 21.84 18.15 -18.54
CA HIS A 42 22.38 17.72 -17.22
C HIS A 42 21.38 17.03 -16.25
N LEU A 43 20.26 16.47 -16.74
CA LEU A 43 19.31 15.74 -15.88
C LEU A 43 19.94 14.57 -15.11
N ILE A 44 20.97 13.94 -15.69
CA ILE A 44 21.70 12.82 -15.10
C ILE A 44 22.30 13.19 -13.73
N GLU A 45 22.79 14.42 -13.56
CA GLU A 45 23.41 14.88 -12.31
C GLU A 45 22.37 15.10 -11.20
N VAL A 46 21.17 15.54 -11.59
CA VAL A 46 20.09 15.91 -10.67
C VAL A 46 19.26 14.69 -10.24
N LYS A 47 19.17 13.70 -11.12
CA LYS A 47 18.44 12.45 -10.94
C LYS A 47 18.65 11.77 -9.58
N PRO A 48 19.87 11.55 -9.05
CA PRO A 48 20.06 10.92 -7.75
C PRO A 48 19.44 11.73 -6.60
N HIS A 49 19.44 13.06 -6.66
CA HIS A 49 18.84 13.93 -5.65
C HIS A 49 17.30 13.84 -5.66
N ILE A 50 16.70 13.77 -6.86
CA ILE A 50 15.25 13.57 -7.00
C ILE A 50 14.85 12.20 -6.43
N ILE A 51 15.60 11.15 -6.77
CA ILE A 51 15.36 9.80 -6.26
C ILE A 51 15.49 9.75 -4.73
N ALA A 52 16.47 10.43 -4.16
CA ALA A 52 16.66 10.51 -2.71
C ALA A 52 15.47 11.20 -2.02
N ALA A 53 15.00 12.34 -2.56
CA ALA A 53 13.82 13.04 -2.06
C ALA A 53 12.57 12.15 -2.14
N PHE A 54 12.36 11.48 -3.27
CA PHE A 54 11.25 10.57 -3.49
C PHE A 54 11.27 9.38 -2.50
N LYS A 55 12.44 8.83 -2.20
CA LYS A 55 12.61 7.76 -1.19
C LYS A 55 12.28 8.19 0.23
N SER A 56 12.59 9.42 0.61
CA SER A 56 12.23 9.95 1.94
C SER A 56 10.72 10.16 2.05
N ILE A 57 10.10 10.80 1.06
CA ILE A 57 8.67 11.14 1.11
C ILE A 57 7.79 9.92 1.04
N THR A 58 8.16 8.91 0.24
CA THR A 58 7.37 7.67 0.14
C THR A 58 7.31 6.90 1.47
N LYS A 59 8.31 7.07 2.35
CA LYS A 59 8.31 6.48 3.69
C LYS A 59 7.49 7.28 4.70
N GLU A 60 7.60 8.60 4.65
CA GLU A 60 6.94 9.49 5.60
C GLU A 60 5.49 9.81 5.22
N GLY A 61 5.18 9.99 3.94
CA GLY A 61 3.87 10.39 3.43
C GLY A 61 3.42 11.80 3.88
N PRO A 62 2.78 12.59 3.00
CA PRO A 62 2.54 14.01 3.28
C PRO A 62 1.39 14.30 4.26
N ILE A 63 0.45 13.37 4.47
CA ILE A 63 -0.77 13.64 5.25
C ILE A 63 -0.63 13.20 6.71
N SER A 64 -0.21 11.95 6.92
CA SER A 64 -0.38 11.25 8.20
C SER A 64 0.91 10.66 8.76
N GLY A 65 2.07 10.91 8.14
CA GLY A 65 3.30 10.26 8.59
C GLY A 65 3.34 8.76 8.25
N LEU A 66 2.49 8.30 7.31
CA LEU A 66 2.38 6.91 6.90
C LEU A 66 2.96 6.68 5.50
N PRO A 67 3.53 5.48 5.23
CA PRO A 67 4.11 5.17 3.94
C PRO A 67 3.06 5.22 2.82
N MET A 68 3.46 5.78 1.68
CA MET A 68 2.62 5.87 0.49
C MET A 68 2.65 4.58 -0.33
N ARG A 69 1.55 4.24 -1.00
CA ARG A 69 1.45 3.08 -1.90
C ARG A 69 0.59 3.41 -3.12
N GLY A 70 0.96 2.86 -4.27
CA GLY A 70 0.14 2.87 -5.48
C GLY A 70 0.11 4.22 -6.19
N VAL A 71 1.22 4.97 -6.17
CA VAL A 71 1.28 6.29 -6.80
C VAL A 71 2.34 6.32 -7.90
N LYS A 72 1.97 6.93 -9.03
CA LYS A 72 2.85 7.25 -10.15
C LYS A 72 3.15 8.73 -10.19
N PHE A 73 4.43 9.09 -10.18
CA PHE A 73 4.92 10.45 -10.31
C PHE A 73 5.57 10.62 -11.68
N ASN A 74 5.05 11.56 -12.46
CA ASN A 74 5.62 11.95 -13.73
C ASN A 74 6.37 13.26 -13.56
N ILE A 75 7.68 13.25 -13.83
CA ILE A 75 8.51 14.45 -13.95
C ILE A 75 8.19 15.07 -15.31
N MET A 76 7.56 16.23 -15.30
CA MET A 76 7.12 16.89 -16.54
C MET A 76 8.16 17.86 -17.07
N ASP A 77 8.70 18.69 -16.18
CA ASP A 77 9.66 19.72 -16.52
C ASP A 77 10.59 19.98 -15.34
N VAL A 78 11.82 20.36 -15.64
CA VAL A 78 12.87 20.67 -14.68
C VAL A 78 13.65 21.87 -15.20
N ILE A 79 13.60 22.96 -14.44
CA ILE A 79 14.38 24.16 -14.71
C ILE A 79 15.55 24.19 -13.73
N LEU A 80 16.76 24.22 -14.27
CA LEU A 80 18.00 24.23 -13.50
C LEU A 80 18.68 25.59 -13.60
N ALA A 81 19.45 25.94 -12.57
CA ALA A 81 20.31 27.11 -12.61
C ALA A 81 21.53 26.86 -13.51
N ASP A 82 22.01 27.89 -14.20
CA ASP A 82 23.15 27.78 -15.13
C ASP A 82 24.47 27.45 -14.42
N ASP A 83 24.62 27.87 -13.15
CA ASP A 83 25.83 27.65 -12.35
C ASP A 83 25.64 26.51 -11.32
N PRO A 84 26.44 25.44 -11.39
CA PRO A 84 26.38 24.32 -10.45
C PRO A 84 26.68 24.68 -8.99
N ALA A 85 27.37 25.79 -8.71
CA ALA A 85 27.58 26.24 -7.33
C ALA A 85 26.27 26.61 -6.62
N ASN A 86 25.25 27.01 -7.38
CA ASN A 86 23.92 27.32 -6.87
C ASN A 86 23.02 26.08 -6.76
N MET A 87 23.48 24.91 -7.20
CA MET A 87 22.76 23.63 -7.17
C MET A 87 23.22 22.78 -5.98
N GLY A 88 23.11 23.34 -4.77
CA GLY A 88 23.45 22.59 -3.56
C GLY A 88 22.55 21.35 -3.41
N ALA A 89 23.14 20.16 -3.25
CA ALA A 89 22.41 18.89 -3.14
C ALA A 89 21.24 18.93 -2.14
N ASN A 90 21.45 19.52 -0.96
CA ASN A 90 20.40 19.65 0.06
C ASN A 90 19.25 20.55 -0.38
N GLN A 91 19.54 21.61 -1.14
CA GLN A 91 18.51 22.52 -1.66
C GLN A 91 17.66 21.80 -2.72
N MET A 92 18.29 21.00 -3.59
CA MET A 92 17.58 20.22 -4.61
C MET A 92 16.67 19.17 -3.99
N VAL A 93 17.16 18.45 -2.98
CA VAL A 93 16.37 17.44 -2.25
C VAL A 93 15.16 18.10 -1.58
N GLU A 94 15.35 19.20 -0.83
CA GLU A 94 14.25 19.86 -0.13
C GLU A 94 13.26 20.52 -1.09
N THR A 95 13.73 21.11 -2.19
CA THR A 95 12.87 21.70 -3.22
C THR A 95 12.03 20.63 -3.90
N THR A 96 12.65 19.51 -4.28
CA THR A 96 11.94 18.35 -4.84
C THR A 96 10.94 17.79 -3.83
N ARG A 97 11.30 17.78 -2.54
CA ARG A 97 10.43 17.29 -1.46
C ARG A 97 9.14 18.10 -1.38
N ARG A 98 9.26 19.42 -1.41
CA ARG A 98 8.12 20.34 -1.41
C ARG A 98 7.27 20.17 -2.67
N ALA A 99 7.89 20.03 -3.84
CA ALA A 99 7.19 19.84 -5.10
C ALA A 99 6.36 18.54 -5.10
N ILE A 100 6.94 17.43 -4.62
CA ILE A 100 6.23 16.15 -4.50
C ILE A 100 5.07 16.29 -3.50
N ASN A 101 5.28 16.85 -2.32
CA ASN A 101 4.22 17.04 -1.32
C ASN A 101 3.06 17.88 -1.87
N ALA A 102 3.35 19.01 -2.52
CA ALA A 102 2.34 19.84 -3.15
C ALA A 102 1.56 19.07 -4.23
N SER A 103 2.27 18.30 -5.06
CA SER A 103 1.64 17.52 -6.12
C SER A 103 0.70 16.41 -5.61
N ILE A 104 1.01 15.82 -4.45
CA ILE A 104 0.15 14.82 -3.80
C ILE A 104 -1.11 15.48 -3.24
N LEU A 105 -0.97 16.62 -2.57
CA LEU A 105 -2.11 17.36 -2.02
C LEU A 105 -3.06 17.85 -3.13
N LEU A 106 -2.53 18.23 -4.28
CA LEU A 106 -3.32 18.57 -5.46
C LEU A 106 -4.06 17.37 -6.07
N ALA A 107 -3.55 16.15 -5.85
CA ALA A 107 -4.12 14.93 -6.38
C ALA A 107 -5.26 14.32 -5.52
N ASN A 108 -5.80 15.07 -4.55
CA ASN A 108 -6.85 14.62 -3.62
C ASN A 108 -6.56 13.24 -3.01
N PRO A 109 -5.51 13.13 -2.19
CA PRO A 109 -5.01 11.85 -1.72
C PRO A 109 -5.97 11.20 -0.72
N VAL A 110 -6.02 9.87 -0.72
CA VAL A 110 -6.91 9.05 0.12
C VAL A 110 -6.08 8.17 1.05
N LEU A 111 -6.59 7.93 2.26
CA LEU A 111 -5.99 6.99 3.21
C LEU A 111 -6.40 5.56 2.88
N LEU A 112 -5.41 4.69 2.71
CA LEU A 112 -5.61 3.26 2.50
C LEU A 112 -5.57 2.52 3.84
N GLU A 113 -6.57 1.67 4.09
CA GLU A 113 -6.52 0.75 5.22
C GLU A 113 -5.86 -0.58 4.83
N SER A 114 -5.20 -1.21 5.80
CA SER A 114 -4.69 -2.57 5.62
C SER A 114 -5.85 -3.56 5.74
N ILE A 115 -5.99 -4.41 4.72
CA ILE A 115 -6.96 -5.52 4.69
C ILE A 115 -6.18 -6.81 4.95
N HIS A 116 -6.69 -7.67 5.84
CA HIS A 116 -6.12 -8.99 6.09
C HIS A 116 -7.03 -10.08 5.54
N SER A 117 -6.42 -11.16 5.05
CA SER A 117 -7.11 -12.42 4.82
C SER A 117 -7.21 -13.17 6.15
N ALA A 118 -8.42 -13.62 6.49
CA ALA A 118 -8.69 -14.43 7.66
C ALA A 118 -9.31 -15.76 7.25
N THR A 119 -8.66 -16.86 7.61
CA THR A 119 -9.23 -18.21 7.54
C THR A 119 -9.83 -18.55 8.89
N ILE A 120 -11.14 -18.74 8.94
CA ILE A 120 -11.91 -18.95 10.16
C ILE A 120 -12.46 -20.38 10.14
N ARG A 121 -12.16 -21.16 11.18
CA ARG A 121 -12.59 -22.56 11.33
C ARG A 121 -13.63 -22.66 12.43
N ILE A 122 -14.84 -23.07 12.09
CA ILE A 122 -15.99 -23.07 13.00
C ILE A 122 -16.81 -24.35 12.78
N PRO A 123 -17.50 -24.90 13.80
CA PRO A 123 -18.52 -25.92 13.57
C PRO A 123 -19.67 -25.40 12.68
N GLU A 124 -20.32 -26.28 11.93
CA GLU A 124 -21.42 -25.91 11.02
C GLU A 124 -22.61 -25.25 11.73
N THR A 125 -22.82 -25.54 13.03
CA THR A 125 -23.88 -24.94 13.84
C THR A 125 -23.73 -23.43 14.07
N ALA A 126 -22.52 -22.89 13.95
CA ALA A 126 -22.22 -21.48 14.22
C ALA A 126 -21.76 -20.71 12.96
N SER A 127 -21.94 -21.29 11.76
CA SER A 127 -21.55 -20.65 10.49
C SER A 127 -22.28 -19.33 10.25
N ASN A 128 -23.62 -19.33 10.39
CA ASN A 128 -24.47 -18.15 10.16
C ASN A 128 -24.10 -16.98 11.08
N THR A 129 -23.90 -17.27 12.38
CA THR A 129 -23.50 -16.27 13.37
C THR A 129 -22.15 -15.64 13.04
N ALA A 130 -21.21 -16.44 12.54
CA ALA A 130 -19.90 -15.93 12.15
C ALA A 130 -19.94 -15.07 10.89
N SER A 131 -20.70 -15.47 9.87
CA SER A 131 -20.91 -14.66 8.67
C SER A 131 -21.55 -13.32 9.02
N ASP A 132 -22.54 -13.30 9.91
CA ASP A 132 -23.14 -12.05 10.42
C ASP A 132 -22.13 -11.13 11.11
N ILE A 133 -21.23 -11.69 11.92
CA ILE A 133 -20.18 -10.91 12.61
C ILE A 133 -19.18 -10.34 11.61
N ILE A 134 -18.82 -11.10 10.57
CA ILE A 134 -17.89 -10.65 9.51
C ILE A 134 -18.53 -9.50 8.73
N THR A 135 -19.77 -9.65 8.27
CA THR A 135 -20.49 -8.62 7.52
C THR A 135 -20.76 -7.37 8.36
N LYS A 136 -21.14 -7.51 9.64
CA LYS A 136 -21.29 -6.37 10.57
C LYS A 136 -19.99 -5.59 10.75
N ARG A 137 -18.85 -6.28 10.66
CA ARG A 137 -17.52 -5.64 10.69
C ARG A 137 -17.09 -5.12 9.32
N GLY A 138 -17.90 -5.24 8.27
CA GLY A 138 -17.56 -4.80 6.91
C GLY A 138 -16.46 -5.65 6.29
N GLY A 139 -16.36 -6.92 6.68
CA GLY A 139 -15.55 -7.90 5.97
C GLY A 139 -16.32 -8.49 4.78
N ASN A 140 -15.57 -8.90 3.76
CA ASN A 140 -16.12 -9.54 2.57
C ASN A 140 -15.74 -11.02 2.55
N ILE A 141 -16.73 -11.91 2.44
CA ILE A 141 -16.52 -13.36 2.37
C ILE A 141 -16.35 -13.73 0.89
N PHE A 142 -15.26 -14.39 0.54
CA PHE A 142 -14.98 -14.77 -0.85
C PHE A 142 -14.99 -16.28 -1.08
N SER A 143 -14.79 -17.09 -0.03
CA SER A 143 -14.82 -18.54 -0.13
C SER A 143 -15.40 -19.17 1.14
N GLU A 144 -16.30 -20.12 0.95
CA GLU A 144 -16.87 -20.94 2.02
C GLU A 144 -16.73 -22.42 1.61
N VAL A 145 -15.98 -23.17 2.40
CA VAL A 145 -15.67 -24.58 2.10
C VAL A 145 -16.22 -25.47 3.21
N LYS A 146 -17.12 -26.38 2.83
CA LYS A 146 -17.54 -27.51 3.67
C LYS A 146 -16.52 -28.63 3.52
N ALA A 147 -15.71 -28.88 4.54
CA ALA A 147 -14.82 -30.04 4.55
C ALA A 147 -15.65 -31.34 4.54
N ALA A 148 -15.39 -32.23 3.59
CA ALA A 148 -16.08 -33.51 3.49
C ALA A 148 -15.61 -34.46 4.61
N GLY A 149 -16.52 -34.80 5.54
CA GLY A 149 -16.35 -35.92 6.48
C GLY A 149 -16.31 -35.57 7.97
N ALA A 150 -16.00 -34.33 8.38
CA ALA A 150 -16.18 -33.83 9.75
C ALA A 150 -15.97 -32.30 9.81
N SER A 151 -16.65 -31.62 10.74
CA SER A 151 -16.36 -30.22 11.12
C SER A 151 -14.84 -30.02 11.29
N PRO A 152 -14.24 -29.02 10.62
CA PRO A 152 -14.77 -27.65 10.63
C PRO A 152 -15.24 -27.09 9.27
N TYR A 153 -16.24 -26.22 9.33
CA TYR A 153 -16.59 -25.26 8.28
C TYR A 153 -15.47 -24.21 8.18
N ILE A 154 -14.99 -23.95 6.95
CA ILE A 154 -13.91 -22.99 6.71
C ILE A 154 -14.48 -21.81 5.94
N ILE A 155 -14.37 -20.63 6.54
CA ILE A 155 -14.73 -19.36 5.90
C ILE A 155 -13.44 -18.59 5.64
N GLU A 156 -13.23 -18.16 4.41
CA GLU A 156 -12.16 -17.25 4.04
C GLU A 156 -12.75 -15.88 3.71
N ALA A 157 -12.27 -14.87 4.42
CA ALA A 157 -12.80 -13.51 4.32
C ALA A 157 -11.69 -12.46 4.38
N PHE A 158 -11.94 -11.33 3.73
CA PHE A 158 -11.15 -10.12 3.86
C PHE A 158 -11.73 -9.24 4.95
N ILE A 159 -10.92 -8.87 5.95
CA ILE A 159 -11.34 -8.06 7.08
C ILE A 159 -10.39 -6.86 7.25
N PRO A 160 -10.92 -5.64 7.47
CA PRO A 160 -10.11 -4.47 7.80
C PRO A 160 -9.31 -4.65 9.09
N ALA A 161 -8.00 -4.38 9.07
CA ALA A 161 -7.07 -4.60 10.18
C ALA A 161 -7.54 -3.98 11.51
N LYS A 162 -8.08 -2.75 11.46
CA LYS A 162 -8.58 -2.02 12.63
C LYS A 162 -9.68 -2.78 13.38
N LYS A 163 -10.43 -3.63 12.69
CA LYS A 163 -11.58 -4.36 13.24
C LYS A 163 -11.21 -5.79 13.68
N ILE A 164 -9.99 -6.25 13.41
CA ILE A 164 -9.53 -7.61 13.74
C ILE A 164 -9.22 -7.77 15.23
N LEU A 165 -8.68 -6.74 15.89
CA LEU A 165 -8.25 -6.77 17.29
C LEU A 165 -9.32 -7.26 18.28
N ARG A 166 -10.61 -7.13 17.93
CA ARG A 166 -11.74 -7.59 18.74
C ARG A 166 -12.15 -9.05 18.53
N PHE A 167 -11.58 -9.78 17.57
CA PHE A 167 -11.78 -11.24 17.43
C PHE A 167 -10.96 -12.05 18.44
N ARG A 168 -9.83 -11.50 18.92
CA ARG A 168 -8.92 -12.23 19.82
C ARG A 168 -9.41 -12.26 21.27
N ASN A 169 -10.13 -11.21 21.70
CA ASN A 169 -10.48 -10.97 23.12
C ASN A 169 -12.00 -10.88 23.36
N SER A 170 -12.85 -11.54 22.57
CA SER A 170 -14.29 -11.61 22.87
C SER A 170 -14.63 -12.90 23.66
N PRO A 171 -14.77 -12.82 25.00
CA PRO A 171 -15.18 -13.95 25.86
C PRO A 171 -16.70 -14.15 25.99
N SER A 172 -17.56 -13.45 25.22
CA SER A 172 -19.01 -13.43 25.44
C SER A 172 -19.84 -13.68 24.18
N ASP A 173 -19.70 -14.87 23.58
CA ASP A 173 -20.78 -15.55 22.84
C ASP A 173 -20.48 -17.05 22.89
N SER A 174 -20.84 -17.65 24.02
CA SER A 174 -20.92 -19.07 24.41
C SER A 174 -20.69 -20.15 23.33
N TYR A 175 -19.44 -20.37 22.92
CA TYR A 175 -18.98 -21.64 22.32
C TYR A 175 -17.62 -22.03 22.90
N GLN A 176 -17.63 -22.97 23.85
CA GLN A 176 -16.46 -23.74 24.32
C GLN A 176 -16.10 -24.82 23.27
N GLY A 177 -15.70 -24.37 22.08
CA GLY A 177 -15.19 -25.21 20.98
C GLY A 177 -13.78 -24.80 20.56
N PRO A 178 -13.12 -25.53 19.64
CA PRO A 178 -11.72 -25.31 19.31
C PRO A 178 -11.49 -23.88 18.80
N ARG A 179 -10.49 -23.23 19.38
CA ARG A 179 -10.11 -21.84 19.19
C ARG A 179 -10.14 -21.41 17.71
N ILE A 180 -10.74 -20.25 17.44
CA ILE A 180 -10.65 -19.56 16.15
C ILE A 180 -9.19 -19.12 15.97
N CYS A 181 -8.38 -19.98 15.38
CA CYS A 181 -7.03 -19.64 14.96
C CYS A 181 -7.10 -18.91 13.63
N ALA A 182 -7.19 -17.57 13.68
CA ALA A 182 -6.80 -16.75 12.52
C ALA A 182 -5.28 -16.92 12.35
N THR A 183 -4.88 -17.87 11.50
CA THR A 183 -3.47 -18.03 11.12
C THR A 183 -3.12 -16.88 10.17
N SER A 184 -2.29 -15.95 10.64
CA SER A 184 -1.69 -14.91 9.81
C SER A 184 -0.59 -15.52 8.96
N SER A 185 -0.75 -15.48 7.65
CA SER A 185 0.34 -15.60 6.67
C SER A 185 0.38 -14.33 5.85
#